data_AF-A0A1X1VS65-F1
#
_entry.id   AF-A0A1X1VS65-F1
#
_cell.length_a   1.000
_cell.length_b   1.000
_cell.length_c   1.000
_cell.angle_alpha   90.00
_cell.angle_beta   90.00
_cell.angle_gamma   90.00
#
_symmetry.space_group_name_H-M   'P 1'
#
loop_
_entity.id
_entity.type
_entity.pdbx_description
1 polymer ?
#
loop_
_entity_poly.entity_id
_entity_poly.type
_entity_poly.pdbx_seq_one_letter_code
_entity_poly.pdbx_strand_id
1 'polypeptide(L)'
;MDESADQVARFLSELAALDPALSGWRDLGRSKREAIAKPMVTTNHADLVQRLLDGRHRTDIGRQIMEDMGYSVYWWNGAEDNQAAANLNIHIAASALGNHVVLDLPESNAVPSLYTRDIAQKILHIFVDIFEPDSALWSNDELLAKQKEPDRPTEDGRGYVSGQLIGQPAGWAIYLNDSNPVKFDTGLLPSGATVELLGNGMLVTLGSDPANPPISDVLQVRRAMGYPVPTRQAEPSEDAGSASAGPTTTAVAPGGFVKPAGGQSDPGRDTQTRGVRYPANSADTQSRDAQQGTPHNK
;
A
#
# COMPACT_ATOMS: atom_id res chain seq x y z
N MET A 1 3.80 -12.39 -22.83
CA MET A 1 4.17 -11.01 -23.14
C MET A 1 2.99 -10.27 -23.76
N ASP A 2 2.50 -10.71 -24.92
CA ASP A 2 1.38 -10.05 -25.60
C ASP A 2 0.12 -9.97 -24.73
N GLU A 3 -0.26 -11.09 -24.11
CA GLU A 3 -1.37 -11.15 -23.14
C GLU A 3 -1.18 -10.18 -21.97
N SER A 4 0.04 -10.10 -21.44
CA SER A 4 0.39 -9.19 -20.35
C SER A 4 0.27 -7.72 -20.78
N ALA A 5 0.70 -7.39 -21.99
CA ALA A 5 0.54 -6.04 -22.54
C ALA A 5 -0.94 -5.68 -22.76
N ASP A 6 -1.76 -6.63 -23.22
CA ASP A 6 -3.20 -6.42 -23.42
C ASP A 6 -3.94 -6.26 -22.08
N GLN A 7 -3.59 -7.05 -21.06
CA GLN A 7 -4.10 -6.87 -19.69
C GLN A 7 -3.78 -5.47 -19.15
N VAL A 8 -2.52 -5.04 -19.28
CA VAL A 8 -2.10 -3.70 -18.85
C VAL A 8 -2.82 -2.62 -19.64
N ALA A 9 -2.98 -2.77 -20.96
CA ALA A 9 -3.70 -1.81 -21.80
C ALA A 9 -5.16 -1.63 -21.34
N ARG A 10 -5.84 -2.74 -21.07
CA ARG A 10 -7.21 -2.75 -20.54
C ARG A 10 -7.25 -2.08 -19.17
N PHE A 11 -6.33 -2.44 -18.27
CA PHE A 11 -6.25 -1.88 -16.93
C PHE A 11 -6.11 -0.36 -16.94
N LEU A 12 -5.16 0.17 -17.72
CA LEU A 12 -4.96 1.62 -17.84
C LEU A 12 -6.18 2.32 -18.43
N SER A 13 -6.87 1.69 -19.39
CA SER A 13 -8.08 2.25 -20.01
C SER A 13 -9.24 2.35 -19.02
N GLU A 14 -9.47 1.29 -18.23
CA GLU A 14 -10.53 1.25 -17.22
C GLU A 14 -10.26 2.25 -16.09
N LEU A 15 -9.01 2.35 -15.61
CA LEU A 15 -8.63 3.38 -14.62
C LEU A 15 -8.86 4.80 -15.15
N ALA A 16 -8.49 5.07 -16.41
CA ALA A 16 -8.68 6.37 -17.02
C ALA A 16 -10.15 6.77 -17.18
N ALA A 17 -11.05 5.80 -17.33
CA ALA A 17 -12.48 6.04 -17.41
C ALA A 17 -13.11 6.34 -16.04
N LEU A 18 -12.49 5.93 -14.94
CA LEU A 18 -13.02 6.12 -13.58
C LEU A 18 -12.77 7.53 -13.04
N ASP A 19 -11.54 8.02 -13.11
CA ASP A 19 -11.17 9.30 -12.49
C ASP A 19 -10.04 10.00 -13.28
N PRO A 20 -10.14 11.32 -13.51
CA PRO A 20 -9.09 12.09 -14.19
C PRO A 20 -7.70 11.94 -13.58
N ALA A 21 -7.58 11.73 -12.26
CA ALA A 21 -6.30 11.55 -11.57
C ALA A 21 -5.58 10.25 -11.97
N LEU A 22 -6.31 9.29 -12.56
CA LEU A 22 -5.80 7.99 -13.02
C LEU A 22 -5.73 7.88 -14.56
N SER A 23 -5.95 8.99 -15.26
CA SER A 23 -6.07 9.01 -16.74
C SER A 23 -4.74 9.04 -17.50
N GLY A 24 -3.63 9.32 -16.82
CA GLY A 24 -2.34 9.48 -17.46
C GLY A 24 -1.23 8.90 -16.61
N TRP A 25 -0.25 8.27 -17.25
CA TRP A 25 0.87 7.60 -16.60
C TRP A 25 2.17 7.93 -17.33
N ARG A 26 3.29 8.03 -16.60
CA ARG A 26 4.63 8.29 -17.15
C ARG A 26 5.66 7.42 -16.45
N ASP A 27 6.76 7.12 -17.12
CA ASP A 27 7.92 6.52 -16.46
C ASP A 27 8.47 7.43 -15.37
N LEU A 28 9.04 6.79 -14.35
CA LEU A 28 9.86 7.49 -13.38
C LEU A 28 11.12 8.08 -14.04
N GLY A 29 11.65 9.12 -13.41
CA GLY A 29 12.92 9.75 -13.77
C GLY A 29 13.78 9.95 -12.53
N ARG A 30 15.07 10.26 -12.72
CA ARG A 30 15.99 10.53 -11.59
C ARG A 30 15.68 11.85 -10.91
N SER A 31 14.86 12.68 -11.54
CA SER A 31 14.33 13.94 -11.01
C SER A 31 12.91 14.17 -11.52
N LYS A 32 12.14 15.00 -10.82
CA LYS A 32 10.79 15.41 -11.24
C LYS A 32 10.78 16.01 -12.65
N ARG A 33 11.76 16.87 -12.97
CA ARG A 33 11.89 17.48 -14.31
C ARG A 33 12.08 16.42 -15.40
N GLU A 34 12.93 15.43 -15.15
CA GLU A 34 13.15 14.34 -16.09
C GLU A 34 11.88 13.47 -16.23
N ALA A 35 11.23 13.13 -15.11
CA ALA A 35 10.03 12.31 -15.08
C ALA A 35 8.85 12.96 -15.83
N ILE A 36 8.66 14.28 -15.69
CA ILE A 36 7.64 15.05 -16.42
C ILE A 36 7.95 15.08 -17.92
N ALA A 37 9.23 15.13 -18.29
CA ALA A 37 9.66 15.15 -19.70
C ALA A 37 9.52 13.78 -20.40
N LYS A 38 9.31 12.69 -19.66
CA LYS A 38 9.07 11.36 -20.25
C LYS A 38 7.76 11.35 -21.02
N PRO A 39 7.68 10.63 -22.16
CA PRO A 39 6.42 10.45 -22.87
C PRO A 39 5.38 9.77 -21.99
N MET A 40 4.11 10.09 -22.21
CA MET A 40 3.02 9.35 -21.56
C MET A 40 3.06 7.90 -21.99
N VAL A 41 2.79 7.01 -21.04
CA VAL A 41 2.48 5.62 -21.32
C VAL A 41 1.19 5.60 -22.13
N THR A 42 1.19 4.84 -23.22
CA THR A 42 0.00 4.68 -24.06
C THR A 42 -0.61 3.29 -23.83
N THR A 43 -1.87 3.12 -24.23
CA THR A 43 -2.52 1.81 -24.27
C THR A 43 -2.21 1.05 -25.57
N ASN A 44 -1.27 1.55 -26.37
CA ASN A 44 -0.82 0.85 -27.56
C ASN A 44 -0.01 -0.39 -27.17
N HIS A 45 -0.40 -1.54 -27.74
CA HIS A 45 0.23 -2.82 -27.47
C HIS A 45 1.76 -2.79 -27.62
N ALA A 46 2.29 -2.22 -28.70
CA ALA A 46 3.74 -2.19 -28.95
C ALA A 46 4.51 -1.33 -27.94
N ASP A 47 3.93 -0.21 -27.49
CA ASP A 47 4.51 0.62 -26.42
C ASP A 47 4.59 -0.15 -25.11
N LEU A 48 3.51 -0.84 -24.73
CA LEU A 48 3.46 -1.63 -23.50
C LEU A 48 4.39 -2.84 -23.53
N VAL A 49 4.46 -3.56 -24.65
CA VAL A 49 5.44 -4.64 -24.84
C VAL A 49 6.86 -4.11 -24.66
N GLN A 50 7.19 -2.97 -25.26
CA GLN A 50 8.53 -2.38 -25.13
C GLN A 50 8.84 -2.01 -23.67
N ARG A 51 7.90 -1.36 -22.96
CA ARG A 51 8.06 -0.98 -21.56
C ARG A 51 8.25 -2.19 -20.64
N LEU A 52 7.47 -3.25 -20.84
CA LEU A 52 7.63 -4.51 -20.10
C LEU A 52 8.99 -5.17 -20.38
N LEU A 53 9.43 -5.19 -21.65
CA LEU A 53 10.75 -5.71 -22.04
C LEU A 53 11.91 -4.91 -21.44
N ASP A 54 11.77 -3.60 -21.31
CA ASP A 54 12.75 -2.74 -20.66
C ASP A 54 12.83 -3.02 -19.15
N GLY A 55 11.67 -3.35 -18.57
CA GLY A 55 11.47 -3.77 -17.18
C GLY A 55 11.99 -5.16 -16.81
N ARG A 56 12.72 -5.85 -17.69
CA ARG A 56 13.32 -7.16 -17.39
C ARG A 56 14.40 -7.08 -16.31
N HIS A 57 14.32 -8.01 -15.36
CA HIS A 57 15.36 -8.23 -14.37
C HIS A 57 16.63 -8.79 -15.00
N ARG A 58 17.77 -8.34 -14.49
CA ARG A 58 19.10 -8.73 -14.98
C ARG A 58 20.05 -8.96 -13.83
N THR A 59 20.93 -9.94 -13.98
CA THR A 59 21.98 -10.22 -12.98
C THR A 59 22.88 -9.00 -12.76
N ASP A 60 23.34 -8.81 -11.53
CA ASP A 60 24.22 -7.69 -11.18
C ASP A 60 25.54 -7.76 -11.95
N ILE A 61 26.10 -8.96 -12.05
CA ILE A 61 27.32 -9.26 -12.79
C ILE A 61 26.93 -9.82 -14.15
N GLY A 62 27.39 -9.20 -15.22
CA GLY A 62 27.18 -9.66 -16.60
C GLY A 62 25.84 -9.28 -17.22
N ARG A 63 24.89 -8.71 -16.46
CA ARG A 63 23.60 -8.17 -16.95
C ARG A 63 22.79 -9.16 -17.78
N GLN A 64 22.88 -10.44 -17.44
CA GLN A 64 22.11 -11.50 -18.11
C GLN A 64 20.65 -11.42 -17.68
N ILE A 65 19.73 -11.62 -18.63
CA ILE A 65 18.28 -11.59 -18.37
C ILE A 65 17.91 -12.77 -17.46
N MET A 66 17.08 -12.49 -16.45
CA MET A 66 16.51 -13.47 -15.54
C MET A 66 15.05 -13.68 -15.92
N GLU A 67 14.78 -14.63 -16.83
CA GLU A 67 13.44 -14.85 -17.40
C GLU A 67 12.41 -15.28 -16.33
N ASP A 68 12.84 -15.96 -15.27
CA ASP A 68 12.01 -16.44 -14.16
C ASP A 68 11.51 -15.32 -13.23
N MET A 69 12.15 -14.15 -13.29
CA MET A 69 11.80 -12.96 -12.52
C MET A 69 10.75 -12.09 -13.22
N GLY A 70 10.30 -12.43 -14.44
CA GLY A 70 9.24 -11.68 -15.13
C GLY A 70 9.61 -10.23 -15.47
N TYR A 71 8.59 -9.35 -15.48
CA TYR A 71 8.69 -7.96 -15.94
C TYR A 71 8.17 -7.00 -14.87
N SER A 72 8.84 -5.85 -14.71
CA SER A 72 8.42 -4.79 -13.79
C SER A 72 8.32 -3.43 -14.48
N VAL A 73 7.22 -2.71 -14.25
CA VAL A 73 7.10 -1.30 -14.63
C VAL A 73 6.66 -0.46 -13.45
N TYR A 74 7.19 0.76 -13.38
CA TYR A 74 6.88 1.75 -12.35
C TYR A 74 6.49 3.05 -13.02
N TRP A 75 5.25 3.46 -12.80
CA TRP A 75 4.68 4.66 -13.39
C TRP A 75 4.10 5.57 -12.33
N TRP A 76 3.96 6.85 -12.68
CA TRP A 76 3.30 7.85 -11.85
C TRP A 76 2.40 8.72 -12.72
N ASN A 77 1.40 9.36 -12.11
CA ASN A 77 0.38 10.10 -12.86
C ASN A 77 0.80 11.49 -13.36
N GLY A 78 2.01 11.94 -13.01
CA GLY A 78 2.52 13.23 -13.46
C GLY A 78 2.06 14.44 -12.64
N ALA A 79 1.42 14.24 -11.49
CA ALA A 79 0.86 15.35 -10.70
C ALA A 79 1.91 16.38 -10.26
N GLU A 80 1.54 17.67 -10.29
CA GLU A 80 2.41 18.74 -9.82
C GLU A 80 2.51 18.78 -8.30
N ASP A 81 1.43 18.46 -7.59
CA ASP A 81 1.44 18.31 -6.14
C ASP A 81 1.76 16.86 -5.77
N ASN A 82 2.63 16.67 -4.78
CA ASN A 82 2.95 15.36 -4.26
C ASN A 82 1.75 14.70 -3.58
N GLN A 83 0.83 15.49 -2.99
CA GLN A 83 -0.40 14.94 -2.38
C GLN A 83 -1.37 14.42 -3.44
N ALA A 84 -1.30 14.94 -4.67
CA ALA A 84 -2.12 14.48 -5.80
C ALA A 84 -1.44 13.38 -6.64
N ALA A 85 -0.24 12.94 -6.26
CA ALA A 85 0.53 11.96 -7.01
C ALA A 85 0.00 10.54 -6.76
N ALA A 86 -0.26 9.82 -7.85
CA ALA A 86 -0.53 8.38 -7.81
C ALA A 86 0.67 7.64 -8.41
N ASN A 87 0.99 6.46 -7.87
CA ASN A 87 2.01 5.57 -8.41
C ASN A 87 1.41 4.21 -8.74
N LEU A 88 1.86 3.63 -9.85
CA LEU A 88 1.44 2.32 -10.30
C LEU A 88 2.69 1.45 -10.51
N ASN A 89 2.75 0.36 -9.76
CA ASN A 89 3.77 -0.66 -9.91
C ASN A 89 3.10 -1.96 -10.38
N ILE A 90 3.59 -2.50 -11.50
CA ILE A 90 3.10 -3.76 -12.08
C ILE A 90 4.29 -4.70 -12.17
N HIS A 91 4.17 -5.87 -11.56
CA HIS A 91 5.11 -6.97 -11.67
C HIS A 91 4.37 -8.25 -12.09
N ILE A 92 4.69 -8.77 -13.27
CA ILE A 92 3.91 -9.82 -13.93
C ILE A 92 4.79 -10.81 -14.68
N ALA A 93 4.20 -11.98 -14.98
CA ALA A 93 4.84 -13.10 -15.66
C ALA A 93 6.10 -13.64 -14.96
N ALA A 94 6.24 -13.41 -13.65
CA ALA A 94 7.24 -14.05 -12.83
C ALA A 94 6.77 -15.46 -12.45
N SER A 95 7.72 -16.41 -12.44
CA SER A 95 7.50 -17.78 -11.95
C SER A 95 8.25 -18.06 -10.65
N ALA A 96 9.35 -17.34 -10.40
CA ALA A 96 10.14 -17.47 -9.17
C ALA A 96 9.68 -16.53 -8.05
N LEU A 97 9.04 -15.41 -8.41
CA LEU A 97 8.49 -14.42 -7.48
C LEU A 97 6.98 -14.31 -7.66
N GLY A 98 6.31 -13.81 -6.62
CA GLY A 98 4.88 -13.50 -6.69
C GLY A 98 4.62 -12.29 -7.59
N ASN A 99 3.68 -12.44 -8.53
CA ASN A 99 3.17 -11.34 -9.33
C ASN A 99 2.35 -10.39 -8.45
N HIS A 100 2.41 -9.08 -8.72
CA HIS A 100 1.62 -8.09 -8.01
C HIS A 100 1.35 -6.87 -8.87
N VAL A 101 0.22 -6.22 -8.58
CA VAL A 101 -0.10 -4.89 -9.08
C VAL A 101 -0.43 -4.03 -7.87
N VAL A 102 0.23 -2.88 -7.75
CA VAL A 102 0.06 -1.94 -6.65
C VAL A 102 -0.26 -0.57 -7.23
N LEU A 103 -1.40 -0.03 -6.84
CA LEU A 103 -1.81 1.35 -7.12
C LEU A 103 -1.76 2.13 -5.81
N ASP A 104 -0.73 2.94 -5.65
CA ASP A 104 -0.64 3.91 -4.56
C ASP A 104 -1.47 5.12 -4.97
N LEU A 105 -2.61 5.30 -4.30
CA LEU A 105 -3.52 6.40 -4.57
C LEU A 105 -2.98 7.72 -4.00
N PRO A 106 -3.38 8.87 -4.57
CA PRO A 106 -3.13 10.18 -3.97
C PRO A 106 -3.71 10.30 -2.56
N GLU A 107 -3.25 11.27 -1.80
CA GLU A 107 -3.82 11.54 -0.47
C GLU A 107 -5.33 11.83 -0.56
N SER A 108 -6.11 11.26 0.36
CA SER A 108 -7.58 11.34 0.33
C SER A 108 -8.13 12.77 0.41
N ASN A 109 -7.38 13.70 0.99
CA ASN A 109 -7.74 15.12 1.02
C ASN A 109 -7.44 15.86 -0.28
N ALA A 110 -6.50 15.37 -1.10
CA ALA A 110 -6.13 15.96 -2.38
C ALA A 110 -7.04 15.46 -3.52
N VAL A 111 -7.39 14.17 -3.52
CA VAL A 111 -8.29 13.56 -4.51
C VAL A 111 -9.38 12.73 -3.83
N PRO A 112 -10.36 13.38 -3.16
CA PRO A 112 -11.38 12.68 -2.37
C PRO A 112 -12.33 11.82 -3.20
N SER A 113 -12.47 12.07 -4.51
CA SER A 113 -13.31 11.27 -5.42
C SER A 113 -12.93 9.80 -5.43
N LEU A 114 -11.62 9.50 -5.39
CA LEU A 114 -11.07 8.14 -5.38
C LEU A 114 -11.41 7.35 -4.11
N TYR A 115 -11.76 8.05 -3.03
CA TYR A 115 -12.11 7.48 -1.74
C TYR A 115 -13.62 7.49 -1.50
N THR A 116 -14.43 7.79 -2.51
CA THR A 116 -15.85 7.46 -2.44
C THR A 116 -16.02 5.95 -2.54
N ARG A 117 -16.96 5.39 -1.76
CA ARG A 117 -17.19 3.94 -1.74
C ARG A 117 -17.41 3.34 -3.14
N ASP A 118 -18.19 4.00 -3.99
CA ASP A 118 -18.46 3.55 -5.36
C ASP A 118 -17.20 3.47 -6.23
N ILE A 119 -16.36 4.51 -6.22
CA ILE A 119 -15.12 4.52 -7.01
C ILE A 119 -14.11 3.51 -6.45
N ALA A 120 -13.93 3.44 -5.13
CA ALA A 120 -13.03 2.49 -4.50
C ALA A 120 -13.42 1.02 -4.79
N GLN A 121 -14.72 0.70 -4.77
CA GLN A 121 -15.21 -0.63 -5.16
C GLN A 121 -14.92 -0.92 -6.63
N LYS A 122 -15.18 0.03 -7.53
CA LYS A 122 -14.90 -0.14 -8.97
C LYS A 122 -13.42 -0.37 -9.25
N ILE A 123 -12.52 0.32 -8.55
CA ILE A 123 -11.07 0.07 -8.67
C ILE A 123 -10.77 -1.39 -8.30
N LEU A 124 -11.28 -1.89 -7.16
CA LEU A 124 -11.07 -3.29 -6.77
C LEU A 124 -11.65 -4.29 -7.78
N HIS A 125 -12.84 -4.00 -8.31
CA HIS A 125 -13.46 -4.82 -9.35
C HIS A 125 -12.58 -4.90 -10.59
N ILE A 126 -12.04 -3.76 -11.06
CA ILE A 126 -11.09 -3.71 -12.20
C ILE A 126 -9.85 -4.57 -11.93
N PHE A 127 -9.27 -4.51 -10.73
CA PHE A 127 -8.12 -5.34 -10.36
C PHE A 127 -8.45 -6.83 -10.45
N VAL A 128 -9.60 -7.23 -9.88
CA VAL A 128 -10.02 -8.62 -9.86
C VAL A 128 -10.36 -9.14 -11.25
N ASP A 129 -11.10 -8.35 -12.04
CA ASP A 129 -11.57 -8.74 -13.37
C ASP A 129 -10.46 -8.84 -14.42
N ILE A 130 -9.37 -8.08 -14.28
CA ILE A 130 -8.30 -8.04 -15.27
C ILE A 130 -7.15 -8.99 -14.93
N PHE A 131 -6.77 -9.03 -13.66
CA PHE A 131 -5.58 -9.78 -13.23
C PHE A 131 -5.91 -11.11 -12.54
N GLU A 132 -7.19 -11.36 -12.22
CA GLU A 132 -7.66 -12.58 -11.53
C GLU A 132 -6.75 -12.98 -10.35
N PRO A 133 -6.44 -12.06 -9.42
CA PRO A 133 -5.40 -12.29 -8.42
C PRO A 133 -5.84 -13.34 -7.38
N ASP A 134 -4.87 -13.93 -6.68
CA ASP A 134 -5.14 -14.79 -5.52
C ASP A 134 -5.74 -14.00 -4.35
N SER A 135 -5.37 -12.73 -4.24
CA SER A 135 -5.93 -11.78 -3.27
C SER A 135 -5.78 -10.34 -3.75
N ALA A 136 -6.67 -9.45 -3.30
CA ALA A 136 -6.52 -8.00 -3.45
C ALA A 136 -6.80 -7.30 -2.12
N LEU A 137 -6.10 -6.21 -1.85
CA LEU A 137 -6.18 -5.47 -0.59
C LEU A 137 -6.31 -3.98 -0.87
N TRP A 138 -7.27 -3.34 -0.22
CA TRP A 138 -7.31 -1.88 -0.09
C TRP A 138 -6.99 -1.50 1.36
N SER A 139 -5.85 -0.85 1.57
CA SER A 139 -5.37 -0.47 2.90
C SER A 139 -4.50 0.80 2.81
N ASN A 140 -4.05 1.29 3.97
CA ASN A 140 -3.03 2.31 4.10
C ASN A 140 -1.95 1.84 5.09
N ASP A 141 -0.82 2.57 5.15
CA ASP A 141 0.32 2.25 6.01
C ASP A 141 -0.04 2.21 7.49
N GLU A 142 -0.96 3.07 7.94
CA GLU A 142 -1.39 3.13 9.33
C GLU A 142 -2.12 1.84 9.75
N LEU A 143 -3.06 1.36 8.93
CA LEU A 143 -3.77 0.11 9.17
C LEU A 143 -2.82 -1.09 9.15
N LEU A 144 -1.86 -1.11 8.23
CA LEU A 144 -0.86 -2.18 8.16
C LEU A 144 0.05 -2.17 9.40
N ALA A 145 0.47 -0.98 9.84
CA ALA A 145 1.29 -0.84 11.05
C ALA A 145 0.56 -1.33 12.31
N LYS A 146 -0.73 -1.00 12.47
CA LYS A 146 -1.56 -1.44 13.61
C LYS A 146 -1.83 -2.95 13.66
N GLN A 147 -1.48 -3.68 12.60
CA GLN A 147 -1.61 -5.14 12.52
C GLN A 147 -0.32 -5.90 12.82
N LYS A 148 0.81 -5.21 12.92
CA LYS A 148 2.10 -5.84 13.26
C LYS A 148 2.06 -6.39 14.69
N GLU A 149 2.81 -7.45 14.91
CA GLU A 149 3.12 -7.89 16.26
C GLU A 149 3.79 -6.76 17.07
N PRO A 150 3.74 -6.79 18.41
CA PRO A 150 4.50 -5.85 19.22
C PRO A 150 6.00 -6.10 19.08
N ASP A 151 6.79 -5.03 19.20
CA ASP A 151 8.23 -5.11 19.30
C ASP A 151 8.64 -5.95 20.53
N ARG A 152 9.67 -6.77 20.37
CA ARG A 152 10.16 -7.67 21.43
C ARG A 152 11.59 -7.29 21.79
N PRO A 153 11.98 -7.27 23.08
CA PRO A 153 13.37 -7.03 23.43
C PRO A 153 14.28 -8.14 22.87
N THR A 154 15.51 -7.80 22.49
CA THR A 154 16.53 -8.78 22.13
C THR A 154 16.94 -9.62 23.34
N GLU A 155 17.45 -10.84 23.13
CA GLU A 155 17.87 -11.74 24.22
C GLU A 155 18.92 -11.12 25.16
N ASP A 156 19.77 -10.24 24.62
CA ASP A 156 20.80 -9.52 25.38
C ASP A 156 20.26 -8.26 26.10
N GLY A 157 18.99 -7.92 25.89
CA GLY A 157 18.32 -6.74 26.46
C GLY A 157 18.83 -5.40 25.94
N ARG A 158 19.65 -5.38 24.89
CA ARG A 158 20.32 -4.16 24.38
C ARG A 158 19.56 -3.48 23.24
N GLY A 159 18.48 -4.09 22.76
CA GLY A 159 17.67 -3.54 21.68
C GLY A 159 16.29 -4.19 21.61
N TYR A 160 15.60 -3.90 20.51
CA TYR A 160 14.30 -4.45 20.19
C TYR A 160 14.32 -5.04 18.78
N VAL A 161 13.66 -6.19 18.63
CA VAL A 161 13.26 -6.76 17.35
C VAL A 161 11.90 -6.18 17.00
N SER A 162 11.84 -5.45 15.88
CA SER A 162 10.58 -4.87 15.41
C SER A 162 9.59 -5.96 15.06
N GLY A 163 8.38 -5.84 15.59
CA GLY A 163 7.30 -6.77 15.31
C GLY A 163 6.91 -6.76 13.83
N GLN A 164 6.59 -7.93 13.32
CA GLN A 164 6.29 -8.13 11.90
C GLN A 164 4.79 -8.35 11.70
N LEU A 165 4.29 -8.07 10.49
CA LEU A 165 2.96 -8.50 10.10
C LEU A 165 3.04 -9.97 9.69
N ILE A 166 2.31 -10.83 10.39
CA ILE A 166 2.23 -12.25 10.07
C ILE A 166 0.95 -12.54 9.29
N GLY A 167 1.09 -13.20 8.13
CA GLY A 167 -0.04 -13.65 7.32
C GLY A 167 -0.67 -12.55 6.47
N GLN A 168 -1.89 -12.80 5.99
CA GLN A 168 -2.62 -11.86 5.16
C GLN A 168 -3.09 -10.65 6.00
N PRO A 169 -2.75 -9.41 5.60
CA PRO A 169 -3.30 -8.21 6.22
C PRO A 169 -4.79 -8.05 5.87
N ALA A 170 -5.53 -7.29 6.68
CA ALA A 170 -6.83 -6.75 6.33
C ALA A 170 -6.74 -5.23 6.12
N GLY A 171 -7.74 -4.64 5.48
CA GLY A 171 -7.84 -3.20 5.26
C GLY A 171 -9.30 -2.77 5.18
N TRP A 172 -9.60 -1.68 4.48
CA TRP A 172 -10.98 -1.32 4.18
C TRP A 172 -11.69 -2.41 3.38
N ALA A 173 -10.96 -3.03 2.45
CA ALA A 173 -11.44 -4.12 1.66
C ALA A 173 -10.38 -5.20 1.47
N ILE A 174 -10.82 -6.45 1.40
CA ILE A 174 -9.99 -7.58 1.04
C ILE A 174 -10.79 -8.57 0.19
N TYR A 175 -10.19 -8.96 -0.93
CA TYR A 175 -10.64 -10.03 -1.79
C TYR A 175 -9.76 -11.25 -1.60
N LEU A 176 -10.37 -12.43 -1.49
CA LEU A 176 -9.69 -13.72 -1.53
C LEU A 176 -10.32 -14.60 -2.60
N ASN A 177 -9.50 -15.12 -3.50
CA ASN A 177 -9.92 -16.10 -4.50
C ASN A 177 -10.31 -17.43 -3.81
N ASP A 178 -11.20 -18.21 -4.42
CA ASP A 178 -11.56 -19.56 -3.98
C ASP A 178 -10.37 -20.53 -4.04
N SER A 179 -9.37 -20.28 -4.87
CA SER A 179 -8.09 -21.01 -4.85
C SER A 179 -7.20 -20.65 -3.65
N ASN A 180 -7.41 -19.50 -3.00
CA ASN A 180 -6.56 -19.04 -1.91
C ASN A 180 -6.67 -19.99 -0.69
N PRO A 181 -5.57 -20.42 -0.07
CA PRO A 181 -5.63 -21.28 1.12
C PRO A 181 -6.29 -20.60 2.33
N VAL A 182 -6.29 -19.28 2.38
CA VAL A 182 -6.96 -18.48 3.42
C VAL A 182 -8.43 -18.31 3.05
N LYS A 183 -9.32 -18.51 4.02
CA LYS A 183 -10.77 -18.34 3.88
C LYS A 183 -11.34 -17.50 5.00
N PHE A 184 -12.44 -16.83 4.73
CA PHE A 184 -13.21 -16.12 5.75
C PHE A 184 -14.12 -17.08 6.50
N ASP A 185 -14.06 -17.07 7.83
CA ASP A 185 -15.19 -17.48 8.65
C ASP A 185 -16.22 -16.34 8.65
N THR A 186 -17.27 -16.51 7.84
CA THR A 186 -18.33 -15.49 7.69
C THR A 186 -19.07 -15.21 9.00
N GLY A 187 -19.07 -16.16 9.95
CA GLY A 187 -19.66 -15.97 11.28
C GLY A 187 -18.85 -15.05 12.19
N LEU A 188 -17.57 -14.81 11.85
CA LEU A 188 -16.66 -13.94 12.59
C LEU A 188 -16.48 -12.56 11.95
N LEU A 189 -17.08 -12.30 10.78
CA LEU A 189 -17.00 -10.98 10.14
C LEU A 189 -17.74 -9.92 10.98
N PRO A 190 -17.27 -8.66 11.00
CA PRO A 190 -17.96 -7.59 11.72
C PRO A 190 -19.34 -7.34 11.10
N SER A 191 -20.32 -6.97 11.91
CA SER A 191 -21.73 -6.82 11.47
C SER A 191 -21.93 -5.75 10.39
N GLY A 192 -21.04 -4.76 10.31
CA GLY A 192 -21.04 -3.73 9.27
C GLY A 192 -20.30 -4.11 7.98
N ALA A 193 -19.73 -5.32 7.90
CA ALA A 193 -19.08 -5.80 6.68
C ALA A 193 -20.10 -6.08 5.58
N THR A 194 -19.79 -5.66 4.36
CA THR A 194 -20.48 -6.12 3.16
C THR A 194 -19.67 -7.24 2.54
N VAL A 195 -20.33 -8.36 2.26
CA VAL A 195 -19.74 -9.52 1.60
C VAL A 195 -20.33 -9.62 0.20
N GLU A 196 -19.45 -9.67 -0.79
CA GLU A 196 -19.78 -9.74 -2.21
C GLU A 196 -19.06 -10.94 -2.82
N LEU A 197 -19.76 -11.70 -3.67
CA LEU A 197 -19.12 -12.65 -4.58
C LEU A 197 -18.64 -11.88 -5.80
N LEU A 198 -17.33 -11.90 -6.04
CA LEU A 198 -16.69 -11.17 -7.13
C LEU A 198 -15.76 -12.13 -7.88
N GLY A 199 -15.98 -12.31 -9.17
CA GLY A 199 -15.28 -13.34 -9.95
C GLY A 199 -15.42 -14.73 -9.29
N ASN A 200 -14.29 -15.37 -9.02
CA ASN A 200 -14.19 -16.68 -8.36
C ASN A 200 -13.76 -16.56 -6.90
N GLY A 201 -14.23 -15.55 -6.18
CA GLY A 201 -13.86 -15.36 -4.79
C GLY A 201 -14.81 -14.46 -4.02
N MET A 202 -14.37 -14.07 -2.83
CA MET A 202 -15.15 -13.28 -1.90
C MET A 202 -14.45 -11.94 -1.62
N LEU A 203 -15.15 -10.85 -1.90
CA LEU A 203 -14.76 -9.50 -1.52
C LEU A 203 -15.49 -9.10 -0.23
N VAL A 204 -14.73 -8.74 0.79
CA VAL A 204 -15.23 -8.17 2.04
C VAL A 204 -14.87 -6.69 2.08
N THR A 205 -15.85 -5.82 2.32
CA THR A 205 -15.65 -4.36 2.47
C THR A 205 -16.23 -3.84 3.79
N LEU A 206 -15.61 -2.80 4.37
CA LEU A 206 -15.96 -2.27 5.70
C LEU A 206 -16.48 -0.84 5.64
N GLY A 207 -17.67 -0.59 6.20
CA GLY A 207 -18.17 0.78 6.39
C GLY A 207 -18.33 1.56 5.07
N SER A 208 -18.31 2.90 5.15
CA SER A 208 -18.53 3.79 4.00
C SER A 208 -17.33 4.65 3.62
N ASP A 209 -16.27 4.63 4.43
CA ASP A 209 -15.06 5.43 4.26
C ASP A 209 -13.86 4.53 3.91
N PRO A 210 -13.52 4.37 2.61
CA PRO A 210 -12.33 3.69 2.13
C PRO A 210 -10.99 4.22 2.67
N ALA A 211 -10.92 5.48 3.09
CA ALA A 211 -9.67 6.06 3.60
C ALA A 211 -9.43 5.68 5.07
N ASN A 212 -10.51 5.56 5.85
CA ASN A 212 -10.43 5.41 7.31
C ASN A 212 -11.47 4.42 7.88
N PRO A 213 -11.37 3.11 7.56
CA PRO A 213 -12.20 2.10 8.20
C PRO A 213 -11.88 1.96 9.70
N PRO A 214 -12.85 1.60 10.56
CA PRO A 214 -12.60 1.33 11.97
C PRO A 214 -11.57 0.21 12.16
N ILE A 215 -10.48 0.48 12.87
CA ILE A 215 -9.42 -0.52 13.11
C ILE A 215 -9.96 -1.77 13.82
N SER A 216 -10.98 -1.63 14.67
CA SER A 216 -11.65 -2.78 15.31
C SER A 216 -12.18 -3.78 14.29
N ASP A 217 -12.77 -3.28 13.21
CA ASP A 217 -13.43 -4.08 12.18
C ASP A 217 -12.37 -4.70 11.27
N VAL A 218 -11.32 -3.95 10.93
CA VAL A 218 -10.14 -4.46 10.20
C VAL A 218 -9.51 -5.63 10.95
N LEU A 219 -9.26 -5.49 12.26
CA LEU A 219 -8.74 -6.58 13.08
C LEU A 219 -9.74 -7.74 13.20
N GLN A 220 -11.04 -7.47 13.22
CA GLN A 220 -12.04 -8.53 13.24
C GLN A 220 -12.06 -9.34 11.93
N VAL A 221 -11.92 -8.70 10.77
CA VAL A 221 -11.73 -9.40 9.49
C VAL A 221 -10.47 -10.26 9.51
N ARG A 222 -9.37 -9.76 10.09
CA ARG A 222 -8.14 -10.54 10.23
C ARG A 222 -8.31 -11.77 11.14
N ARG A 223 -9.09 -11.67 12.22
CA ARG A 223 -9.51 -12.85 13.01
C ARG A 223 -10.36 -13.82 12.20
N ALA A 224 -11.28 -13.31 11.37
CA ALA A 224 -12.11 -14.13 10.50
C ALA A 224 -11.30 -14.90 9.44
N MET A 225 -10.12 -14.39 9.06
CA MET A 225 -9.15 -15.11 8.22
C MET A 225 -8.27 -16.11 9.00
N GLY A 226 -8.48 -16.27 10.30
CA GLY A 226 -7.73 -17.20 11.15
C GLY A 226 -6.41 -16.67 11.69
N TYR A 227 -6.12 -15.38 11.54
CA TYR A 227 -4.87 -14.79 12.03
C TYR A 227 -4.96 -14.25 13.45
N PRO A 228 -3.88 -14.36 14.24
CA PRO A 228 -3.79 -13.68 15.51
C PRO A 228 -3.81 -12.16 15.27
N VAL A 229 -4.45 -11.43 16.18
CA VAL A 229 -4.44 -9.96 16.16
C VAL A 229 -3.95 -9.43 17.49
N PRO A 230 -3.22 -8.30 17.48
CA PRO A 230 -2.78 -7.67 18.72
C PRO A 230 -3.98 -7.40 19.64
N THR A 231 -3.98 -7.98 20.84
CA THR A 231 -4.95 -7.65 21.88
C THR A 231 -4.66 -6.25 22.40
N ARG A 232 -5.50 -5.28 21.99
CA ARG A 232 -5.63 -3.90 22.50
C ARG A 232 -4.33 -3.28 23.05
N GLN A 233 -3.70 -2.40 22.28
CA GLN A 233 -3.19 -1.18 22.92
C GLN A 233 -4.42 -0.49 23.51
N ALA A 234 -4.52 -0.45 24.83
CA ALA A 234 -5.54 0.31 25.50
C ALA A 234 -5.36 1.77 25.11
N GLU A 235 -6.24 2.31 24.28
CA GLU A 235 -6.45 3.75 24.28
C GLU A 235 -6.90 4.12 25.71
N PRO A 236 -6.33 5.18 26.31
CA PRO A 236 -6.76 5.61 27.62
C PRO A 236 -8.22 6.04 27.51
N SER A 237 -9.08 5.29 28.18
CA SER A 237 -10.47 5.64 28.40
C SER A 237 -10.53 6.91 29.27
N GLU A 238 -10.58 8.08 28.64
CA GLU A 238 -11.13 9.28 29.26
C GLU A 238 -12.66 9.15 29.30
N ASP A 239 -13.17 8.40 30.27
CA ASP A 239 -14.34 8.82 31.05
C ASP A 239 -14.71 7.75 32.07
N ALA A 240 -14.26 7.96 33.31
CA ALA A 240 -14.88 7.39 34.50
C ALA A 240 -14.54 8.24 35.72
N GLY A 241 -15.35 9.28 35.93
CA GLY A 241 -15.76 9.68 37.27
C GLY A 241 -14.85 10.67 38.01
N SER A 242 -15.28 11.92 38.06
CA SER A 242 -15.39 12.63 39.34
C SER A 242 -16.48 13.69 39.25
N ALA A 243 -17.62 13.37 39.87
CA ALA A 243 -18.64 14.32 40.26
C ALA A 243 -18.40 14.75 41.72
N SER A 244 -18.80 16.00 42.03
CA SER A 244 -18.84 16.70 43.34
C SER A 244 -17.58 17.50 43.69
N ALA A 245 -17.58 18.81 44.00
CA ALA A 245 -18.62 19.81 44.27
C ALA A 245 -18.07 21.23 43.91
N GLY A 246 -18.94 22.19 43.56
CA GLY A 246 -18.58 23.59 43.21
C GLY A 246 -18.42 24.52 44.42
N PRO A 247 -18.70 25.84 44.32
CA PRO A 247 -18.47 26.77 43.21
C PRO A 247 -17.72 28.06 43.66
N THR A 248 -17.08 28.79 42.75
CA THR A 248 -16.84 30.24 42.96
C THR A 248 -16.89 31.03 41.65
N THR A 249 -17.68 32.11 41.72
CA THR A 249 -18.12 33.11 40.75
C THR A 249 -17.04 34.06 40.18
N THR A 250 -17.50 34.84 39.19
CA THR A 250 -17.02 36.14 38.64
C THR A 250 -15.90 36.08 37.59
N ALA A 251 -15.88 36.83 36.47
CA ALA A 251 -16.71 37.93 35.94
C ALA A 251 -16.44 38.15 34.43
N VAL A 252 -17.48 38.59 33.69
CA VAL A 252 -17.55 39.64 32.63
C VAL A 252 -16.48 39.73 31.51
N ALA A 253 -16.98 39.74 30.25
CA ALA A 253 -16.34 39.95 28.94
C ALA A 253 -15.95 41.46 28.68
N PRO A 254 -15.72 42.00 27.44
CA PRO A 254 -15.48 41.45 26.09
C PRO A 254 -14.37 42.19 25.27
N GLY A 255 -14.16 41.79 24.00
CA GLY A 255 -13.43 42.55 22.96
C GLY A 255 -12.00 42.07 22.75
N GLY A 256 -11.42 42.02 21.55
CA GLY A 256 -11.76 42.45 20.21
C GLY A 256 -10.58 42.08 19.29
N PHE A 257 -10.79 42.23 17.99
CA PHE A 257 -9.90 41.98 16.85
C PHE A 257 -8.39 42.27 17.04
N VAL A 258 -7.55 41.62 16.21
CA VAL A 258 -6.75 42.18 15.08
C VAL A 258 -5.47 41.32 14.89
N LYS A 259 -5.24 40.90 13.64
CA LYS A 259 -3.95 40.44 13.06
C LYS A 259 -2.81 41.43 13.33
N PRO A 260 -1.55 41.00 13.22
CA PRO A 260 -0.67 41.78 12.35
C PRO A 260 0.12 40.92 11.36
N ALA A 261 0.34 41.51 10.20
CA ALA A 261 1.33 41.09 9.23
C ALA A 261 2.66 41.82 9.52
N GLY A 262 3.76 41.17 9.14
CA GLY A 262 4.93 41.87 8.61
C GLY A 262 6.22 41.74 9.43
N GLY A 263 7.24 41.17 8.79
CA GLY A 263 8.59 41.74 8.83
C GLY A 263 9.72 40.85 9.34
N GLN A 264 10.45 40.26 8.37
CA GLN A 264 11.92 40.25 8.30
C GLN A 264 12.68 39.44 9.38
N SER A 265 13.47 38.41 9.08
CA SER A 265 14.68 38.48 8.24
C SER A 265 15.24 37.06 8.01
N ASP A 266 15.77 36.81 6.82
CA ASP A 266 16.73 35.73 6.51
C ASP A 266 18.12 36.13 7.06
N PRO A 267 19.00 35.21 7.50
CA PRO A 267 19.86 34.51 6.53
C PRO A 267 20.19 33.04 6.88
N GLY A 268 19.95 32.16 5.91
CA GLY A 268 20.92 31.16 5.44
C GLY A 268 21.17 29.90 6.29
N ARG A 269 20.72 28.74 5.79
CA ARG A 269 21.56 27.59 5.41
C ARG A 269 20.72 26.36 5.06
N ASP A 270 21.14 25.71 3.99
CA ASP A 270 21.08 24.26 3.76
C ASP A 270 19.68 23.60 3.77
N THR A 271 18.94 23.79 2.68
CA THR A 271 17.90 22.83 2.27
C THR A 271 18.55 21.53 1.84
N GLN A 272 18.75 20.63 2.81
CA GLN A 272 19.03 19.22 2.57
C GLN A 272 17.75 18.58 2.01
N THR A 273 17.68 18.46 0.69
CA THR A 273 16.67 17.66 -0.01
C THR A 273 16.71 16.24 0.53
N ARG A 274 15.69 15.87 1.29
CA ARG A 274 15.43 14.52 1.78
C ARG A 274 15.16 13.65 0.54
N GLY A 275 16.20 12.95 0.11
CA GLY A 275 16.14 12.01 -1.00
C GLY A 275 15.08 10.95 -0.76
N VAL A 276 14.33 10.67 -1.82
CA VAL A 276 13.45 9.52 -1.99
C VAL A 276 14.20 8.27 -1.51
N ARG A 277 13.70 7.63 -0.45
CA ARG A 277 14.25 6.36 0.04
C ARG A 277 13.83 5.26 -0.92
N TYR A 278 14.82 4.67 -1.59
CA TYR A 278 14.70 3.37 -2.23
C TYR A 278 14.57 2.29 -1.14
N PRO A 279 13.66 1.31 -1.25
CA PRO A 279 13.78 0.08 -0.49
C PRO A 279 14.95 -0.74 -1.05
N ALA A 280 15.87 -1.11 -0.18
CA ALA A 280 17.01 -1.97 -0.49
C ALA A 280 16.55 -3.42 -0.71
N ASN A 281 17.07 -4.02 -1.79
CA ASN A 281 16.98 -5.46 -2.06
C ASN A 281 17.41 -6.26 -0.83
N SER A 282 16.49 -7.03 -0.26
CA SER A 282 16.75 -7.98 0.81
C SER A 282 16.84 -9.39 0.21
N ALA A 283 17.93 -9.66 -0.49
CA ALA A 283 18.30 -11.01 -0.93
C ALA A 283 19.74 -11.26 -0.47
N ASP A 284 19.93 -11.42 0.84
CA ASP A 284 21.19 -11.90 1.42
C ASP A 284 20.98 -12.29 2.89
N THR A 285 20.39 -13.46 3.15
CA THR A 285 20.76 -14.30 4.31
C THR A 285 20.18 -15.70 4.15
N GLN A 286 20.98 -16.63 3.61
CA GLN A 286 21.06 -18.03 4.03
C GLN A 286 21.95 -18.80 3.05
N SER A 287 23.25 -18.90 3.34
CA SER A 287 24.04 -20.12 3.09
C SER A 287 25.48 -19.92 3.56
N ARG A 288 25.73 -20.06 4.87
CA ARG A 288 27.02 -20.48 5.45
C ARG A 288 26.77 -21.09 6.83
N ASP A 289 26.76 -22.42 6.88
CA ASP A 289 27.57 -23.21 7.81
C ASP A 289 27.06 -24.66 7.90
N ALA A 290 27.79 -25.56 7.23
CA ALA A 290 28.02 -26.94 7.68
C ALA A 290 29.17 -27.53 6.87
N GLN A 291 30.40 -27.25 7.29
CA GLN A 291 31.54 -28.13 7.00
C GLN A 291 31.48 -29.34 7.94
N GLN A 292 31.55 -30.56 7.39
CA GLN A 292 32.57 -31.58 7.68
C GLN A 292 32.04 -32.98 7.38
N GLY A 293 32.81 -33.76 6.60
CA GLY A 293 32.58 -35.20 6.45
C GLY A 293 33.14 -35.81 5.17
N THR A 294 34.46 -35.80 4.97
CA THR A 294 35.12 -36.82 4.13
C THR A 294 34.88 -38.21 4.71
N PRO A 295 34.79 -39.25 3.86
CA PRO A 295 35.98 -40.10 3.70
C PRO A 295 36.24 -40.61 2.27
N HIS A 296 37.51 -40.98 2.08
CA HIS A 296 38.07 -41.77 0.98
C HIS A 296 37.25 -43.01 0.60
N ASN A 297 37.24 -43.37 -0.69
CA ASN A 297 37.98 -44.55 -1.16
C ASN A 297 38.07 -44.64 -2.69
N LYS A 298 39.28 -45.03 -3.13
CA LYS A 298 39.72 -45.71 -4.36
C LYS A 298 39.07 -45.36 -5.70
#